data_AF-A0A4Y2GI24-F1
#
_entry.id   AF-A0A4Y2GI24-F1
#
_cell.length_a   1.000
_cell.length_b   1.000
_cell.length_c   1.000
_cell.angle_alpha   90.00
_cell.angle_beta   90.00
_cell.angle_gamma   90.00
#
_symmetry.space_group_name_H-M   'P 1'
#
loop_
_entity.id
_entity.type
_entity.pdbx_description
1 polymer ?
#
loop_
_entity_poly.entity_id
_entity_poly.type
_entity_poly.pdbx_seq_one_letter_code
_entity_poly.pdbx_strand_id
1 'polypeptide(L)'
;MKILLQKIWTLGLNWDEALPSEIKNEWILWRSELNELERMSLPRKYFKGCEKSEVSLHVFTDASPKAYGAVACFRYLHDKKDNCTSFIAAKG
;
A
#
# COMPACT_ATOMS: atom_id res chain seq x y z
N MET A 1 1.46 -3.59 11.06
CA MET A 1 0.94 -4.85 10.49
C MET A 1 1.96 -5.99 10.46
N LYS A 2 3.11 -5.88 9.76
CA LYS A 2 4.06 -7.00 9.59
C LYS A 2 4.54 -7.66 10.90
N ILE A 3 4.84 -6.87 11.93
CA ILE A 3 5.31 -7.38 13.24
C ILE A 3 4.22 -8.17 13.96
N LEU A 4 2.98 -7.67 13.97
CA LEU A 4 1.85 -8.33 14.64
C LEU A 4 1.46 -9.65 13.96
N LEU A 5 1.47 -9.67 12.62
CA LEU A 5 1.30 -10.91 11.84
C LEU A 5 2.42 -11.91 12.10
N GLN A 6 3.67 -11.46 12.18
CA GLN A 6 4.80 -12.32 12.52
C GLN A 6 4.64 -12.93 13.92
N LYS A 7 4.22 -12.14 14.92
CA LYS A 7 3.92 -12.65 16.28
C LYS A 7 2.84 -13.73 16.24
N ILE A 8 1.75 -13.52 15.49
CA ILE A 8 0.67 -14.50 15.36
C ILE A 8 1.19 -15.79 14.69
N TRP A 9 1.96 -15.68 13.62
CA TRP A 9 2.54 -16.84 12.93
C TRP A 9 3.51 -17.64 13.80
N THR A 10 4.26 -16.99 14.68
CA THR A 10 5.15 -17.69 15.63
C THR A 10 4.41 -18.47 16.71
N LEU A 11 3.11 -18.23 16.91
CA LEU A 11 2.32 -18.98 17.89
C LEU A 11 1.85 -20.35 17.40
N GLY A 12 2.02 -20.66 16.11
CA GLY A 12 1.62 -21.96 15.55
C GLY A 12 0.12 -22.24 15.64
N LEU A 13 -0.70 -21.20 15.77
CA LEU A 13 -2.16 -21.32 15.88
C LEU A 13 -2.76 -21.83 14.56
N ASN A 14 -3.77 -22.67 14.66
CA ASN A 14 -4.62 -23.02 13.53
C ASN A 14 -5.51 -21.82 13.14
N TRP A 15 -5.98 -21.81 11.88
CA TRP A 15 -6.82 -20.71 11.37
C TRP A 15 -8.12 -20.48 12.16
N ASP A 16 -8.66 -21.53 12.77
CA ASP A 16 -9.92 -21.50 13.53
C ASP A 16 -9.72 -21.34 15.05
N GLU A 17 -8.47 -21.28 15.52
CA GLU A 17 -8.17 -21.11 16.94
C GLU A 17 -8.30 -19.65 17.37
N ALA A 18 -8.86 -19.45 18.57
CA ALA A 18 -9.00 -18.13 19.12
C ALA A 18 -7.63 -17.51 19.43
N LEU A 19 -7.42 -16.27 19.00
CA LEU A 19 -6.24 -15.50 19.36
C LEU A 19 -6.17 -15.31 20.89
N PRO A 20 -4.98 -15.46 21.50
CA PRO A 20 -4.75 -15.09 22.89
C PRO A 20 -5.23 -13.66 23.16
N SER A 21 -5.76 -13.43 24.36
CA SER A 21 -6.34 -12.16 24.78
C SER A 21 -5.39 -10.98 24.56
N GLU A 22 -4.11 -11.20 24.78
CA GLU A 22 -3.06 -10.19 24.71
C GLU A 22 -2.87 -9.71 23.27
N ILE A 23 -2.81 -10.64 22.31
CA ILE A 23 -2.65 -10.30 20.88
C ILE A 23 -3.93 -9.73 20.31
N LYS A 24 -5.09 -10.24 20.72
CA LYS A 24 -6.38 -9.68 20.32
C LYS A 24 -6.49 -8.21 20.74
N ASN A 25 -6.07 -7.88 21.95
CA ASN A 25 -6.07 -6.50 22.44
C ASN A 25 -5.06 -5.63 21.68
N GLU A 26 -3.85 -6.13 21.39
CA GLU A 26 -2.84 -5.44 20.56
C GLU A 26 -3.39 -5.17 19.14
N TRP A 27 -4.09 -6.14 18.55
CA TRP A 27 -4.75 -5.98 17.25
C TRP A 27 -5.86 -4.92 17.24
N ILE A 28 -6.72 -4.92 18.27
CA ILE A 28 -7.80 -3.94 18.39
C ILE A 28 -7.23 -2.52 18.54
N LEU A 29 -6.21 -2.35 19.39
CA LEU A 29 -5.54 -1.07 19.58
C LEU A 29 -4.91 -0.59 18.27
N TRP A 30 -4.09 -1.42 17.62
CA TRP A 30 -3.49 -1.09 16.34
C TRP A 30 -4.52 -0.73 15.27
N ARG A 31 -5.65 -1.45 15.21
CA ARG A 31 -6.75 -1.14 14.29
C ARG A 31 -7.39 0.21 14.59
N SER A 32 -7.50 0.60 15.85
CA SER A 32 -8.03 1.92 16.22
C SER A 32 -7.10 3.06 15.78
N GLU A 33 -5.78 2.87 15.88
CA GLU A 33 -4.78 3.83 15.40
C GLU A 33 -4.82 4.03 13.86
N LEU A 34 -5.19 2.99 13.10
CA LEU A 34 -5.36 3.13 11.65
C LEU A 34 -6.44 4.14 11.26
N ASN A 35 -7.52 4.25 12.05
CA ASN A 35 -8.57 5.23 11.76
C ASN A 35 -8.05 6.67 11.85
N GLU A 36 -7.10 6.93 12.75
CA GLU A 36 -6.45 8.24 12.84
C GLU A 36 -5.44 8.46 11.71
N LEU A 37 -4.82 7.40 11.19
CA LEU A 37 -3.95 7.47 10.02
C LEU A 37 -4.73 7.89 8.75
N GLU A 38 -6.00 7.51 8.61
CA GLU A 38 -6.86 7.98 7.51
C GLU A 38 -7.06 9.49 7.52
N ARG A 39 -7.00 10.13 8.70
CA ARG A 39 -7.14 11.58 8.86
C ARG A 39 -5.83 12.33 8.60
N MET A 40 -4.70 11.63 8.60
CA MET A 40 -3.39 12.22 8.36
C MET A 40 -3.15 12.37 6.85
N SER A 41 -2.93 13.60 6.40
CA SER A 41 -2.53 13.90 5.03
C SER A 41 -1.06 14.30 4.96
N LEU A 42 -0.30 13.65 4.08
CA LEU A 42 1.08 14.01 3.78
C LEU A 42 1.20 14.33 2.29
N PRO A 43 1.89 15.42 1.90
CA PRO A 43 2.11 15.74 0.49
C PRO A 43 2.87 14.61 -0.21
N ARG A 44 2.19 13.91 -1.13
CA ARG A 44 2.83 12.83 -1.90
C ARG A 44 3.64 13.43 -3.04
N LYS A 45 4.96 13.30 -2.97
CA LYS A 45 5.88 13.73 -4.03
C LYS A 45 5.99 12.63 -5.08
N TYR A 46 5.33 12.83 -6.23
CA TYR A 46 5.38 11.90 -7.36
C TYR A 46 6.60 12.09 -8.27
N PHE A 47 7.26 13.24 -8.21
CA PHE A 47 8.33 13.59 -9.16
C PHE A 47 9.64 13.85 -8.42
N LYS A 48 10.74 13.35 -8.98
CA LYS A 48 12.09 13.70 -8.56
C LYS A 48 12.44 15.09 -9.10
N GLY A 49 12.86 15.99 -8.21
CA GLY A 49 13.37 17.32 -8.59
C GLY A 49 12.38 18.21 -9.36
N CYS A 50 12.92 19.26 -10.00
CA CYS A 50 12.14 20.27 -10.71
C CYS A 50 12.00 19.96 -12.20
N GLU A 51 13.04 19.40 -12.84
CA GLU A 51 13.04 19.13 -14.28
C GLU A 51 12.42 17.76 -14.59
N LYS A 52 11.23 17.82 -15.20
CA LYS A 52 10.53 16.66 -15.76
C LYS A 52 9.95 16.99 -17.12
N SER A 53 9.97 16.02 -18.02
CA SER A 53 9.33 16.07 -19.32
C SER A 53 8.60 14.77 -19.61
N GLU A 54 7.75 14.77 -20.64
CA GLU A 54 7.06 13.56 -21.14
C GLU A 54 6.27 12.82 -20.05
N VAL A 55 5.56 13.57 -19.21
CA VAL A 55 4.74 12.99 -18.15
C VAL A 55 3.50 12.32 -18.75
N SER A 56 3.34 11.04 -18.47
CA SER A 56 2.19 10.22 -18.90
C SER A 56 1.64 9.43 -17.71
N LEU A 57 0.33 9.18 -17.74
CA LEU A 57 -0.37 8.33 -16.78
C LEU A 57 -0.60 6.97 -17.41
N HIS A 58 -0.04 5.91 -16.82
CA HIS A 58 -0.25 4.54 -17.25
C HIS A 58 -1.15 3.83 -16.24
N VAL A 59 -2.19 3.17 -16.74
CA VAL A 59 -3.10 2.37 -15.94
C VAL A 59 -3.04 0.93 -16.46
N PHE A 60 -2.69 0.01 -15.57
CA PHE A 60 -2.65 -1.42 -15.82
C PHE A 60 -3.85 -2.05 -15.13
N THR A 61 -4.52 -2.98 -15.78
CA THR A 61 -5.73 -3.62 -15.27
C THR A 61 -5.64 -5.11 -15.48
N ASP A 62 -6.04 -5.88 -14.48
CA ASP A 62 -6.21 -7.33 -14.57
C ASP A 62 -7.62 -7.69 -14.07
N ALA A 63 -8.31 -8.52 -14.83
CA ALA A 63 -9.70 -8.84 -14.58
C ALA A 63 -9.91 -10.35 -14.68
N SER A 64 -10.52 -10.93 -13.65
CA SER A 64 -11.04 -12.28 -13.66
C SER A 64 -12.56 -12.24 -13.43
N PRO A 65 -13.29 -13.33 -13.70
CA PRO A 65 -14.72 -13.39 -13.43
C PRO A 65 -15.10 -13.12 -11.95
N LYS A 66 -14.15 -13.24 -11.01
CA LYS A 66 -14.38 -13.10 -9.57
C LYS A 66 -13.79 -11.83 -8.96
N ALA A 67 -12.90 -11.12 -9.66
CA ALA A 67 -12.19 -9.97 -9.11
C ALA A 67 -11.60 -9.09 -10.23
N TYR A 68 -11.46 -7.79 -9.95
CA TYR A 68 -10.86 -6.81 -10.86
C TYR A 68 -9.82 -5.99 -10.11
N GLY A 69 -8.60 -5.94 -10.63
CA GLY A 69 -7.50 -5.12 -10.13
C GLY A 69 -7.07 -4.07 -11.15
N ALA A 70 -6.69 -2.91 -10.65
CA ALA A 70 -6.10 -1.83 -11.43
C ALA A 70 -4.96 -1.14 -10.66
N VAL A 71 -3.92 -0.71 -11.38
CA VAL A 71 -2.78 0.04 -10.85
C VAL A 71 -2.51 1.22 -11.76
N ALA A 72 -2.40 2.41 -11.17
CA ALA A 72 -2.05 3.65 -11.85
C ALA A 72 -0.65 4.12 -11.44
N CYS A 73 0.18 4.48 -12.42
CA CYS A 73 1.50 5.06 -12.20
C CYS A 73 1.78 6.22 -13.18
N PHE A 74 2.56 7.19 -12.73
CA PHE A 74 3.16 8.17 -13.63
C PHE A 74 4.41 7.58 -14.26
N ARG A 75 4.61 7.83 -15.55
CA ARG A 75 5.88 7.70 -16.24
C ARG A 75 6.34 9.09 -16.68
N TYR A 76 7.62 9.41 -16.49
CA TYR A 76 8.18 10.70 -16.89
C TYR A 76 9.69 10.58 -17.14
N LEU A 77 10.26 11.53 -17.87
CA LEU A 77 11.70 11.71 -17.95
C LEU A 77 12.18 12.71 -16.89
N HIS A 78 13.23 12.36 -16.18
CA HIS A 78 13.97 13.26 -15.31
C HIS A 78 15.29 13.67 -15.99
N ASP A 79 15.61 14.96 -15.95
CA ASP A 79 16.80 15.56 -16.59
C ASP A 79 16.99 15.13 -18.06
N LYS A 80 15.86 14.89 -18.77
CA LYS A 80 15.78 14.41 -20.16
C LYS A 80 16.52 13.10 -20.47
N LYS A 81 16.97 12.35 -19.46
CA LYS A 81 17.79 11.14 -19.63
C LYS A 81 17.29 9.94 -18.82
N ASP A 82 16.69 10.18 -17.66
CA ASP A 82 16.28 9.10 -16.75
C ASP A 82 14.79 8.82 -16.85
N ASN A 83 14.44 7.59 -17.25
CA ASN A 83 13.05 7.14 -17.29
C ASN A 83 12.58 6.79 -15.87
N CYS A 84 11.74 7.64 -15.31
CA CYS A 84 11.19 7.47 -13.97
C CYS A 84 9.75 6.97 -14.01
N THR A 85 9.40 6.13 -13.03
CA THR A 85 8.02 5.71 -12.77
C THR A 85 7.67 5.94 -11.31
N SER A 86 6.49 6.47 -11.04
CA SER A 86 5.99 6.74 -9.69
C SER A 86 4.60 6.17 -9.50
N PHE A 87 4.43 5.37 -8.46
CA PHE A 87 3.14 4.79 -8.09
C PHE A 87 2.15 5.87 -7.64
N ILE A 88 0.91 5.77 -8.12
CA ILE A 88 -0.18 6.69 -7.73
C ILE A 88 -1.15 5.97 -6.81
N ALA A 89 -1.77 4.92 -7.32
CA ALA A 89 -2.79 4.17 -6.60
C ALA A 89 -2.96 2.77 -7.21
N ALA A 90 -3.45 1.86 -6.40
CA ALA A 90 -3.94 0.56 -6.83
C ALA A 90 -5.30 0.33 -6.20
N LYS A 91 -6.18 -0.35 -6.93
CA LYS A 91 -7.51 -0.76 -6.46
C LYS A 91 -7.76 -2.18 -6.93
N GLY A 92 -8.21 -3.04 -6.03
CA GLY A 92 -8.55 -4.45 -6.29
C GLY A 92 -9.83 -4.83 -5.56
#